data_AF-A0A1X7TT01-F1
#
_entry.id   AF-A0A1X7TT01-F1
#
_cell.length_a   1.000
_cell.length_b   1.000
_cell.length_c   1.000
_cell.angle_alpha   90.00
_cell.angle_beta   90.00
_cell.angle_gamma   90.00
#
_symmetry.space_group_name_H-M   'P 1'
#
loop_
_entity.id
_entity.type
_entity.pdbx_description
1 polymer ?
#
loop_
_entity_poly.entity_id
_entity_poly.type
_entity_poly.pdbx_seq_one_letter_code
_entity_poly.pdbx_strand_id
1 'polypeptide(L)'
;MASKFPFSFSYEPEYRCEPGICVFINNTKFTELKNIKSGGKDEESIISTFQKLGFDVRVHSNLTAAHIKSTVEGYSKMPHTGAFFLIISSHGGPYDPKHGIKDDAVCGTDGKMVKVQDLRKHFYAKRCPSLAGIPKVFMIDACRGSENEGFLDFASTCMSKSGLQDFSTNSASSTTLATGAMDSADIMTIFASTQGHVANYKKNEGSYLIQTFAKVLEDASRDENLTGIKNRAQRKIQERKIQTIQVESTFDKHYYIKKQSLYRMMQQVWQNLIGRDSTPTIPITKIQEFFTDLYTKLPSIANAFGDSASEVKALVKEAKDELDEIRECDEVKQVHEVKVSYEHLNSTMEAVYTYLDKVDDLFWNLKNKTAAVIQDVEKDDFKSVVQLIVEINKTIQDCKEQCALVLERCQEFATSCDRAERECRRLEKEAEKKQLTAQVVGGATTAGVAAGGIAASVLVGIFTVGIGTAIGVPLTLAATAATTGAAAATTIYLSHKYGKAAESFGKISRRFKRLRRNIDTTQDRVTGITSLPGINVVLNENVKITCATRAQCSSLTETLKTTQDESTTLYRETSSGRSIAANSKDSLRDKYQSVY
;
A
#
# COMPACT_ATOMS: atom_id res chain seq x y z
N MET A 1 -27.66 -15.36 -34.83
CA MET A 1 -26.56 -15.81 -33.97
C MET A 1 -25.29 -15.08 -34.38
N ALA A 2 -24.93 -14.03 -33.65
CA ALA A 2 -23.61 -13.41 -33.75
C ALA A 2 -23.10 -13.32 -32.32
N SER A 3 -22.19 -14.23 -31.96
CA SER A 3 -21.55 -14.32 -30.67
C SER A 3 -20.68 -13.09 -30.45
N LYS A 4 -21.11 -12.20 -29.53
CA LYS A 4 -20.25 -11.19 -28.93
C LYS A 4 -19.13 -11.91 -28.16
N PHE A 5 -17.89 -11.71 -28.57
CA PHE A 5 -16.74 -11.96 -27.71
C PHE A 5 -16.82 -11.02 -26.50
N PRO A 6 -16.80 -11.53 -25.26
CA PRO A 6 -16.57 -10.66 -24.12
C PRO A 6 -15.08 -10.29 -24.12
N PHE A 7 -14.79 -8.99 -24.14
CA PHE A 7 -13.50 -8.48 -23.69
C PHE A 7 -13.38 -8.86 -22.21
N SER A 8 -12.67 -9.96 -21.92
CA SER A 8 -12.25 -10.26 -20.55
C SER A 8 -11.18 -9.24 -20.18
N PHE A 9 -11.48 -8.36 -19.24
CA PHE A 9 -10.46 -7.63 -18.51
C PHE A 9 -9.66 -8.70 -17.73
N SER A 10 -8.55 -9.17 -18.29
CA SER A 10 -7.67 -10.10 -17.62
C SER A 10 -7.02 -9.35 -16.46
N TYR A 11 -7.48 -9.62 -15.25
CA TYR A 11 -6.82 -9.20 -14.02
C TYR A 11 -5.41 -9.79 -14.06
N GLU A 12 -4.39 -8.97 -14.34
CA GLU A 12 -3.00 -9.43 -14.20
C GLU A 12 -2.80 -9.78 -12.72
N PRO A 13 -2.39 -11.02 -12.39
CA PRO A 13 -2.22 -11.42 -11.00
C PRO A 13 -1.13 -10.55 -10.33
N GLU A 14 -1.45 -9.92 -9.19
CA GLU A 14 -0.48 -9.19 -8.39
C GLU A 14 0.48 -10.17 -7.69
N TYR A 15 1.75 -10.19 -8.10
CA TYR A 15 2.77 -11.04 -7.48
C TYR A 15 3.36 -10.36 -6.23
N ARG A 16 2.66 -10.48 -5.11
CA ARG A 16 3.09 -9.93 -3.80
C ARG A 16 4.05 -10.89 -3.09
N CYS A 17 5.30 -10.49 -2.95
CA CYS A 17 6.36 -11.28 -2.30
C CYS A 17 6.59 -10.81 -0.86
N GLU A 18 6.81 -11.76 0.05
CA GLU A 18 7.32 -11.44 1.38
C GLU A 18 8.76 -10.89 1.27
N PRO A 19 9.17 -9.98 2.16
CA PRO A 19 10.58 -9.64 2.34
C PRO A 19 11.39 -10.89 2.70
N GLY A 20 12.55 -11.05 2.07
CA GLY A 20 13.47 -12.16 2.33
C GLY A 20 14.79 -11.66 2.90
N ILE A 21 15.89 -12.04 2.25
CA ILE A 21 17.25 -11.70 2.68
C ILE A 21 17.79 -10.54 1.84
N CYS A 22 18.41 -9.55 2.50
CA CYS A 22 19.20 -8.51 1.85
C CYS A 22 20.67 -8.66 2.28
N VAL A 23 21.52 -9.06 1.33
CA VAL A 23 22.97 -9.17 1.55
C VAL A 23 23.63 -7.91 1.04
N PHE A 24 24.38 -7.21 1.90
CA PHE A 24 25.16 -6.06 1.50
C PHE A 24 26.65 -6.34 1.69
N ILE A 25 27.40 -6.37 0.58
CA ILE A 25 28.86 -6.46 0.59
C ILE A 25 29.41 -5.05 0.40
N ASN A 26 30.07 -4.54 1.44
CA ASN A 26 30.59 -3.18 1.52
C ASN A 26 32.13 -3.20 1.57
N ASN A 27 32.78 -3.04 0.43
CA ASN A 27 34.24 -3.01 0.34
C ASN A 27 34.73 -1.56 0.29
N THR A 28 35.33 -1.10 1.39
CA THR A 28 35.84 0.28 1.53
C THR A 28 37.35 0.35 1.72
N LYS A 29 37.96 -0.70 2.26
CA LYS A 29 39.40 -0.79 2.56
C LYS A 29 40.07 -1.79 1.64
N PHE A 30 40.96 -1.31 0.78
CA PHE A 30 41.69 -2.12 -0.20
C PHE A 30 43.18 -2.09 0.11
N THR A 31 43.85 -3.20 -0.22
CA THR A 31 45.30 -3.36 -0.02
C THR A 31 46.09 -2.66 -1.11
N GLU A 32 45.66 -2.81 -2.37
CA GLU A 32 46.39 -2.35 -3.55
C GLU A 32 45.69 -1.18 -4.29
N LEU A 33 44.47 -0.82 -3.87
CA LEU A 33 43.66 0.24 -4.48
C LEU A 33 43.36 1.35 -3.47
N LYS A 34 42.90 2.51 -3.98
CA LYS A 34 42.46 3.63 -3.12
C LYS A 34 41.26 3.21 -2.29
N ASN A 35 41.25 3.55 -1.00
CA ASN A 35 40.08 3.31 -0.15
C ASN A 35 38.87 4.17 -0.57
N ILE A 36 37.67 3.57 -0.52
CA ILE A 36 36.40 4.25 -0.82
C ILE A 36 35.93 4.96 0.45
N LYS A 37 35.67 6.26 0.35
CA LYS A 37 35.38 7.12 1.51
C LYS A 37 33.89 7.25 1.88
N SER A 38 32.97 6.73 1.06
CA SER A 38 31.51 6.86 1.22
C SER A 38 30.82 5.76 2.03
N GLY A 39 31.45 4.58 2.19
CA GLY A 39 30.70 3.35 2.49
C GLY A 39 29.96 3.29 3.83
N GLY A 40 30.28 4.15 4.81
CA GLY A 40 29.56 4.16 6.09
C GLY A 40 28.11 4.64 5.99
N LYS A 41 27.82 5.58 5.08
CA LYS A 41 26.45 6.10 4.89
C LYS A 41 25.56 5.17 4.07
N ASP A 42 26.17 4.43 3.14
CA ASP A 42 25.46 3.41 2.36
C ASP A 42 25.01 2.25 3.24
N GLU A 43 25.86 1.83 4.18
CA GLU A 43 25.51 0.81 5.16
C GLU A 43 24.33 1.21 6.06
N GLU A 44 24.38 2.42 6.63
CA GLU A 44 23.31 2.96 7.47
C GLU A 44 21.97 3.01 6.71
N SER A 45 21.98 3.53 5.48
CA SER A 45 20.77 3.62 4.65
C SER A 45 20.23 2.25 4.26
N ILE A 46 21.08 1.29 3.88
CA ILE A 46 20.62 -0.07 3.56
C ILE A 46 20.02 -0.76 4.78
N ILE A 47 20.72 -0.72 5.93
CA ILE A 47 20.22 -1.31 7.18
C ILE A 47 18.87 -0.70 7.54
N SER A 48 18.79 0.63 7.65
CA SER A 48 17.58 1.35 8.01
C SER A 48 16.42 1.03 7.06
N THR A 49 16.61 1.17 5.75
CA THR A 49 15.53 0.99 4.77
C THR A 49 15.08 -0.46 4.68
N PHE A 50 16.01 -1.42 4.54
CA PHE A 50 15.64 -2.81 4.30
C PHE A 50 15.11 -3.50 5.56
N GLN A 51 15.63 -3.17 6.75
CA GLN A 51 15.01 -3.62 8.00
C GLN A 51 13.61 -3.02 8.17
N LYS A 52 13.41 -1.74 7.81
CA LYS A 52 12.07 -1.12 7.82
C LYS A 52 11.06 -1.82 6.91
N LEU A 53 11.54 -2.51 5.89
CA LEU A 53 10.70 -3.27 4.98
C LEU A 53 10.56 -4.73 5.40
N GLY A 54 11.28 -5.17 6.43
CA GLY A 54 11.19 -6.52 6.98
C GLY A 54 12.19 -7.54 6.43
N PHE A 55 13.25 -7.07 5.75
CA PHE A 55 14.30 -7.96 5.26
C PHE A 55 15.27 -8.35 6.38
N ASP A 56 15.77 -9.58 6.31
CA ASP A 56 16.96 -10.01 7.06
C ASP A 56 18.20 -9.39 6.39
N VAL A 57 18.66 -8.25 6.91
CA VAL A 57 19.81 -7.51 6.38
C VAL A 57 21.11 -8.08 6.96
N ARG A 58 22.00 -8.55 6.09
CA ARG A 58 23.30 -9.11 6.47
C ARG A 58 24.43 -8.37 5.76
N VAL A 59 25.22 -7.66 6.53
CA VAL A 59 26.32 -6.83 6.03
C VAL A 59 27.65 -7.56 6.14
N HIS A 60 28.43 -7.54 5.06
CA HIS A 60 29.78 -8.08 5.00
C HIS A 60 30.74 -6.98 4.59
N SER A 61 31.72 -6.68 5.44
CA SER A 61 32.69 -5.62 5.21
C SER A 61 34.01 -6.17 4.64
N ASN A 62 34.53 -5.51 3.61
CA ASN A 62 35.92 -5.66 3.15
C ASN A 62 36.34 -7.09 2.76
N LEU A 63 35.50 -7.77 1.97
CA LEU A 63 35.74 -9.12 1.48
C LEU A 63 36.76 -9.16 0.32
N THR A 64 37.65 -10.15 0.35
CA THR A 64 38.50 -10.52 -0.79
C THR A 64 37.67 -11.13 -1.93
N ALA A 65 38.22 -11.22 -3.14
CA ALA A 65 37.51 -11.83 -4.27
C ALA A 65 37.06 -13.27 -4.00
N ALA A 66 37.90 -14.05 -3.29
CA ALA A 66 37.56 -15.41 -2.88
C ALA A 66 36.40 -15.42 -1.88
N HIS A 67 36.42 -14.53 -0.88
CA HIS A 67 35.35 -14.44 0.11
C HIS A 67 34.03 -13.91 -0.48
N ILE A 68 34.08 -12.98 -1.45
CA ILE A 68 32.87 -12.56 -2.19
C ILE A 68 32.20 -13.78 -2.82
N LYS A 69 32.98 -14.61 -3.55
CA LYS A 69 32.46 -15.82 -4.20
C LYS A 69 31.87 -16.80 -3.19
N SER A 70 32.61 -17.13 -2.13
CA SER A 70 32.15 -18.11 -1.13
C SER A 70 30.93 -17.62 -0.34
N THR A 71 30.89 -16.33 0.02
CA THR A 71 29.74 -15.73 0.71
C THR A 71 28.50 -15.77 -0.17
N VAL A 72 28.60 -15.34 -1.42
CA VAL A 72 27.48 -15.34 -2.37
C VAL A 72 27.00 -16.77 -2.66
N GLU A 73 27.93 -17.71 -2.87
CA GLU A 73 27.60 -19.12 -3.02
C GLU A 73 26.88 -19.68 -1.77
N GLY A 74 27.34 -19.33 -0.56
CA GLY A 74 26.70 -19.72 0.69
C GLY A 74 25.21 -19.30 0.75
N TYR A 75 24.89 -18.06 0.38
CA TYR A 75 23.51 -17.59 0.34
C TYR A 75 22.65 -18.31 -0.70
N SER A 76 23.23 -18.71 -1.84
CA SER A 76 22.49 -19.47 -2.85
C SER A 76 22.04 -20.86 -2.36
N LYS A 77 22.71 -21.41 -1.34
CA LYS A 77 22.41 -22.72 -0.73
C LYS A 77 21.45 -22.65 0.47
N MET A 78 21.09 -21.44 0.92
CA MET A 78 20.15 -21.27 2.03
C MET A 78 18.69 -21.45 1.58
N PRO A 79 17.77 -21.87 2.47
CA PRO A 79 16.35 -21.80 2.18
C PRO A 79 15.89 -20.34 2.14
N HIS A 80 15.15 -19.98 1.09
CA HIS A 80 14.57 -18.65 0.90
C HIS A 80 13.05 -18.70 0.96
N THR A 81 12.44 -17.69 1.59
CA THR A 81 10.98 -17.58 1.77
C THR A 81 10.38 -16.30 1.19
N GLY A 82 11.22 -15.45 0.58
CA GLY A 82 10.85 -14.12 0.14
C GLY A 82 11.89 -13.53 -0.82
N ALA A 83 11.65 -12.30 -1.27
CA ALA A 83 12.51 -11.60 -2.23
C ALA A 83 13.97 -11.55 -1.76
N PHE A 84 14.91 -11.72 -2.71
CA PHE A 84 16.34 -11.72 -2.40
C PHE A 84 17.02 -10.50 -3.01
N PHE A 85 17.81 -9.79 -2.20
CA PHE A 85 18.65 -8.67 -2.63
C PHE A 85 20.12 -8.99 -2.39
N LEU A 86 20.95 -8.81 -3.41
CA LEU A 86 22.41 -8.78 -3.30
C LEU A 86 22.90 -7.40 -3.74
N ILE A 87 23.42 -6.64 -2.80
CA ILE A 87 23.95 -5.30 -3.00
C ILE A 87 25.46 -5.38 -2.81
N ILE A 88 26.23 -4.91 -3.80
CA ILE A 88 27.70 -4.89 -3.73
C ILE A 88 28.16 -3.47 -4.01
N SER A 89 28.81 -2.85 -3.03
CA SER A 89 29.56 -1.60 -3.20
C SER A 89 31.05 -1.88 -3.12
N SER A 90 31.76 -1.60 -4.20
CA SER A 90 33.20 -1.85 -4.32
C SER A 90 33.80 -1.04 -5.47
N HIS A 91 35.11 -1.12 -5.66
CA HIS A 91 35.69 -0.78 -6.96
C HIS A 91 35.17 -1.73 -8.02
N GLY A 92 35.07 -1.23 -9.24
CA GLY A 92 34.79 -2.03 -10.44
C GLY A 92 35.79 -1.66 -11.52
N GLY A 93 35.78 -2.41 -12.61
CA GLY A 93 36.77 -2.26 -13.69
C GLY A 93 36.23 -1.49 -14.90
N PRO A 94 37.15 -0.94 -15.71
CA PRO A 94 37.36 -1.60 -16.98
C PRO A 94 38.85 -1.85 -17.24
N TYR A 95 39.09 -2.87 -18.05
CA TYR A 95 40.25 -3.04 -18.92
C TYR A 95 41.64 -3.27 -18.29
N ASP A 96 42.11 -4.51 -18.46
CA ASP A 96 43.53 -4.85 -18.59
C ASP A 96 44.04 -4.34 -19.96
N PRO A 97 45.06 -3.45 -20.03
CA PRO A 97 45.62 -2.94 -21.29
C PRO A 97 46.24 -4.00 -22.22
N LYS A 98 46.54 -5.20 -21.72
CA LYS A 98 47.16 -6.31 -22.45
C LYS A 98 46.21 -7.47 -22.74
N HIS A 99 45.15 -7.66 -21.93
CA HIS A 99 44.22 -8.81 -22.07
C HIS A 99 42.73 -8.46 -22.02
N GLY A 100 42.38 -7.20 -21.73
CA GLY A 100 41.01 -6.67 -21.58
C GLY A 100 40.24 -7.14 -20.34
N ILE A 101 39.30 -6.31 -19.87
CA ILE A 101 38.11 -6.77 -19.13
C ILE A 101 36.90 -6.30 -19.95
N LYS A 102 36.19 -7.26 -20.55
CA LYS A 102 34.97 -7.04 -21.36
C LYS A 102 33.68 -7.22 -20.57
N ASP A 103 33.74 -7.82 -19.38
CA ASP A 103 32.57 -8.22 -18.59
C ASP A 103 32.39 -7.36 -17.32
N ASP A 104 31.16 -7.24 -16.85
CA ASP A 104 30.85 -6.56 -15.58
C ASP A 104 31.47 -7.29 -14.38
N ALA A 105 32.27 -6.57 -13.60
CA ALA A 105 33.01 -7.15 -12.50
C ALA A 105 33.17 -6.19 -11.30
N VAL A 106 33.26 -6.77 -10.11
CA VAL A 106 33.53 -6.09 -8.83
C VAL A 106 34.88 -6.53 -8.28
N CYS A 107 35.59 -5.63 -7.62
CA CYS A 107 36.90 -5.87 -7.05
C CYS A 107 36.80 -6.39 -5.60
N GLY A 108 37.58 -7.41 -5.25
CA GLY A 108 37.85 -7.76 -3.86
C GLY A 108 38.84 -6.80 -3.22
N THR A 109 38.95 -6.83 -1.89
CA THR A 109 39.93 -6.01 -1.15
C THR A 109 41.40 -6.37 -1.44
N ASP A 110 41.60 -7.53 -2.06
CA ASP A 110 42.86 -8.07 -2.59
C ASP A 110 43.14 -7.66 -4.05
N GLY A 111 42.41 -6.69 -4.61
CA GLY A 111 42.61 -6.20 -5.97
C GLY A 111 42.11 -7.13 -7.08
N LYS A 112 41.68 -8.35 -6.75
CA LYS A 112 41.22 -9.35 -7.72
C LYS A 112 39.77 -9.11 -8.12
N MET A 113 39.46 -9.38 -9.39
CA MET A 113 38.13 -9.15 -9.95
C MET A 113 37.23 -10.40 -9.87
N VAL A 114 35.93 -10.15 -9.64
CA VAL A 114 34.87 -11.15 -9.64
C VAL A 114 33.80 -10.74 -10.64
N LYS A 115 33.53 -11.59 -11.62
CA LYS A 115 32.49 -11.32 -12.64
C LYS A 115 31.11 -11.36 -11.99
N VAL A 116 30.31 -10.32 -12.21
CA VAL A 116 28.91 -10.23 -11.74
C VAL A 116 28.08 -11.40 -12.28
N GLN A 117 28.34 -11.80 -13.53
CA GLN A 117 27.66 -12.93 -14.15
C GLN A 117 27.91 -14.26 -13.41
N ASP A 118 29.10 -14.47 -12.85
CA ASP A 118 29.39 -15.69 -12.10
C ASP A 118 28.68 -15.70 -10.75
N LEU A 119 28.51 -14.53 -10.12
CA LEU A 119 27.68 -14.38 -8.92
C LEU A 119 26.20 -14.66 -9.20
N ARG A 120 25.65 -14.11 -10.29
CA ARG A 120 24.26 -14.31 -10.70
C ARG A 120 23.91 -15.78 -10.95
N LYS A 121 24.82 -16.53 -11.60
CA LYS A 121 24.61 -17.94 -11.93
C LYS A 121 24.31 -18.81 -10.71
N HIS A 122 24.76 -18.45 -9.52
CA HIS A 122 24.42 -19.20 -8.29
C HIS A 122 22.92 -19.16 -7.97
N PHE A 123 22.20 -18.14 -8.42
CA PHE A 123 20.77 -17.92 -8.14
C PHE A 123 19.84 -18.27 -9.29
N TYR A 124 20.34 -18.96 -10.32
CA TYR A 124 19.49 -19.51 -11.37
C TYR A 124 18.59 -20.61 -10.80
N ALA A 125 17.39 -20.78 -11.36
CA ALA A 125 16.35 -21.64 -10.79
C ALA A 125 16.83 -23.08 -10.52
N LYS A 126 17.68 -23.65 -11.38
CA LYS A 126 18.27 -24.98 -11.19
C LYS A 126 19.28 -25.06 -10.05
N ARG A 127 19.96 -23.95 -9.73
CA ARG A 127 21.03 -23.89 -8.70
C ARG A 127 20.52 -23.37 -7.36
N CYS A 128 19.46 -22.55 -7.36
CA CYS A 128 18.76 -22.08 -6.18
C CYS A 128 17.24 -22.27 -6.33
N PRO A 129 16.73 -23.51 -6.21
CA PRO A 129 15.31 -23.81 -6.44
C PRO A 129 14.36 -23.06 -5.51
N SER A 130 14.80 -22.73 -4.29
CA SER A 130 13.99 -21.97 -3.32
C SER A 130 13.71 -20.52 -3.73
N LEU A 131 14.40 -19.98 -4.75
CA LEU A 131 14.13 -18.66 -5.32
C LEU A 131 13.50 -18.72 -6.71
N ALA A 132 13.09 -19.90 -7.20
CA ALA A 132 12.37 -20.01 -8.46
C ALA A 132 11.00 -19.31 -8.36
N GLY A 133 10.69 -18.39 -9.27
CA GLY A 133 9.45 -17.59 -9.25
C GLY A 133 9.46 -16.43 -8.25
N ILE A 134 10.52 -16.28 -7.44
CA ILE A 134 10.70 -15.21 -6.45
C ILE A 134 11.69 -14.16 -7.00
N PRO A 135 11.43 -12.85 -6.86
CA PRO A 135 12.28 -11.83 -7.45
C PRO A 135 13.66 -11.78 -6.78
N LYS A 136 14.69 -11.72 -7.63
CA LYS A 136 16.11 -11.64 -7.27
C LYS A 136 16.67 -10.33 -7.79
N VAL A 137 17.08 -9.42 -6.91
CA VAL A 137 17.59 -8.09 -7.29
C VAL A 137 19.07 -7.98 -6.95
N PHE A 138 19.88 -7.70 -7.95
CA PHE A 138 21.31 -7.46 -7.83
C PHE A 138 21.58 -5.97 -8.04
N MET A 139 22.16 -5.30 -7.06
CA MET A 139 22.58 -3.89 -7.18
C MET A 139 24.10 -3.82 -7.14
N ILE A 140 24.68 -3.39 -8.25
CA ILE A 140 26.14 -3.34 -8.44
C ILE A 140 26.55 -1.86 -8.45
N ASP A 141 27.01 -1.41 -7.29
CA ASP A 141 27.54 -0.08 -7.07
C ASP A 141 29.07 -0.10 -7.24
N ALA A 142 29.49 -0.13 -8.51
CA ALA A 142 30.89 -0.18 -8.90
C ALA A 142 31.10 0.50 -10.27
N CYS A 143 32.29 1.05 -10.49
CA CYS A 143 32.66 1.60 -11.80
C CYS A 143 32.65 0.51 -12.87
N ARG A 144 32.22 0.84 -14.08
CA ARG A 144 32.27 -0.05 -15.26
C ARG A 144 33.17 0.53 -16.35
N GLY A 145 34.05 1.45 -15.94
CA GLY A 145 34.56 2.54 -16.75
C GLY A 145 35.63 3.38 -16.08
N SER A 146 36.42 4.10 -16.89
CA SER A 146 37.19 5.26 -16.46
C SER A 146 36.73 6.47 -17.27
N GLU A 147 36.57 7.64 -16.64
CA GLU A 147 36.12 8.90 -17.27
C GLU A 147 36.95 9.39 -18.47
N ASN A 148 38.09 8.76 -18.75
CA ASN A 148 38.99 9.13 -19.85
C ASN A 148 38.51 8.73 -21.25
N GLU A 149 37.35 8.08 -21.40
CA GLU A 149 36.76 7.82 -22.72
C GLU A 149 35.43 8.58 -22.92
N GLY A 150 35.56 9.89 -23.17
CA GLY A 150 34.69 10.64 -24.07
C GLY A 150 33.29 11.00 -23.57
N PHE A 151 33.18 12.06 -22.77
CA PHE A 151 31.98 12.90 -22.77
C PHE A 151 31.86 13.56 -24.16
N LEU A 152 31.06 12.97 -25.05
CA LEU A 152 30.67 13.63 -26.30
C LEU A 152 29.68 14.74 -25.97
N ASP A 153 30.20 15.96 -26.04
CA ASP A 153 29.46 17.20 -25.89
C ASP A 153 28.42 17.30 -27.03
N PHE A 154 27.15 17.09 -26.70
CA PHE A 154 26.05 17.21 -27.67
C PHE A 154 25.72 18.69 -27.87
N ALA A 155 26.63 19.41 -28.52
CA ALA A 155 26.46 20.83 -28.86
C ALA A 155 27.26 21.25 -30.11
N SER A 156 27.38 20.41 -31.14
CA SER A 156 27.43 20.88 -32.54
C SER A 156 27.45 19.70 -33.50
N THR A 157 26.36 19.49 -34.24
CA THR A 157 26.34 19.32 -35.70
C THR A 157 24.93 18.94 -36.07
N CYS A 158 24.15 19.96 -36.41
CA CYS A 158 22.94 19.80 -37.17
C CYS A 158 23.29 19.16 -38.53
N MET A 159 22.38 18.32 -39.03
CA MET A 159 22.20 18.00 -40.45
C MET A 159 23.26 17.11 -41.13
N SER A 160 22.97 15.81 -41.26
CA SER A 160 22.88 15.14 -42.56
C SER A 160 22.42 13.68 -42.50
N LYS A 161 21.25 13.45 -43.10
CA LYS A 161 20.87 12.38 -44.05
C LYS A 161 21.07 10.89 -43.69
N SER A 162 19.90 10.24 -43.61
CA SER A 162 19.50 9.00 -44.30
C SER A 162 20.20 7.68 -44.00
N GLY A 163 19.41 6.68 -43.59
CA GLY A 163 19.78 5.27 -43.71
C GLY A 163 18.88 4.33 -42.90
N LEU A 164 17.66 4.09 -43.37
CA LEU A 164 16.89 2.89 -43.01
C LEU A 164 17.71 1.65 -43.38
N GLN A 165 17.88 0.70 -42.45
CA GLN A 165 18.04 -0.69 -42.84
C GLN A 165 17.43 -1.63 -41.80
N ASP A 166 16.30 -2.16 -42.23
CA ASP A 166 15.59 -3.33 -41.76
C ASP A 166 16.42 -4.59 -42.09
N PHE A 167 16.50 -5.56 -41.19
CA PHE A 167 16.87 -6.94 -41.54
C PHE A 167 16.09 -7.92 -40.68
N SER A 168 15.16 -8.61 -41.35
CA SER A 168 14.32 -9.65 -40.80
C SER A 168 15.04 -11.01 -40.71
N THR A 169 14.60 -11.78 -39.71
CA THR A 169 14.41 -13.23 -39.65
C THR A 169 15.35 -14.18 -40.42
N ASN A 170 15.93 -15.12 -39.66
CA ASN A 170 15.96 -16.53 -40.06
C ASN A 170 15.56 -17.43 -38.87
N SER A 171 14.51 -18.22 -39.09
CA SER A 171 13.98 -19.24 -38.21
C SER A 171 14.60 -20.60 -38.54
N ALA A 172 15.02 -21.36 -37.52
CA ALA A 172 14.50 -22.70 -37.19
C ALA A 172 15.51 -23.59 -36.44
N SER A 173 15.00 -24.17 -35.34
CA SER A 173 15.34 -25.48 -34.76
C SER A 173 16.55 -25.62 -33.83
N SER A 174 16.30 -25.63 -32.51
CA SER A 174 16.25 -26.88 -31.72
C SER A 174 16.49 -26.63 -30.21
N THR A 175 15.41 -26.34 -29.50
CA THR A 175 15.05 -26.76 -28.11
C THR A 175 15.97 -26.51 -26.91
N THR A 176 17.20 -26.04 -27.05
CA THR A 176 18.12 -25.80 -25.92
C THR A 176 18.07 -24.37 -25.37
N LEU A 177 17.82 -23.37 -26.23
CA LEU A 177 17.80 -21.95 -25.85
C LEU A 177 16.61 -21.55 -24.94
N ALA A 178 15.46 -22.21 -25.08
CA ALA A 178 14.30 -21.95 -24.23
C ALA A 178 14.57 -22.32 -22.76
N THR A 179 15.31 -23.41 -22.50
CA THR A 179 15.63 -23.84 -21.13
C THR A 179 16.62 -22.92 -20.41
N GLY A 180 17.49 -22.21 -21.15
CA GLY A 180 18.42 -21.23 -20.58
C GLY A 180 17.73 -19.93 -20.15
N ALA A 181 16.79 -19.44 -20.97
CA ALA A 181 16.00 -18.25 -20.65
C ALA A 181 15.11 -18.46 -19.41
N MET A 182 14.52 -19.65 -19.26
CA MET A 182 13.74 -20.01 -18.07
C MET A 182 14.58 -20.15 -16.80
N ASP A 183 15.83 -20.61 -16.90
CA ASP A 183 16.70 -20.81 -15.73
C ASP A 183 17.19 -19.49 -15.12
N SER A 184 17.32 -18.43 -15.93
CA SER A 184 17.71 -17.09 -15.51
C SER A 184 16.54 -16.12 -15.26
N ALA A 185 15.31 -16.63 -15.11
CA ALA A 185 14.11 -15.84 -14.88
C ALA A 185 14.07 -15.15 -13.51
N ASP A 186 13.21 -14.13 -13.39
CA ASP A 186 12.97 -13.33 -12.18
C ASP A 186 14.25 -12.69 -11.59
N ILE A 187 15.18 -12.26 -12.44
CA ILE A 187 16.40 -11.53 -12.05
C ILE A 187 16.36 -10.09 -12.58
N MET A 188 16.64 -9.12 -11.71
CA MET A 188 16.90 -7.73 -12.08
C MET A 188 18.30 -7.35 -11.61
N THR A 189 19.14 -6.80 -12.49
CA THR A 189 20.47 -6.28 -12.17
C THR A 189 20.51 -4.78 -12.45
N ILE A 190 20.86 -3.98 -11.45
CA ILE A 190 20.93 -2.52 -11.50
C ILE A 190 22.39 -2.13 -11.30
N PHE A 191 23.02 -1.57 -12.33
CA PHE A 191 24.38 -1.07 -12.30
C PHE A 191 24.38 0.44 -12.06
N ALA A 192 25.26 0.91 -11.18
CA ALA A 192 25.38 2.34 -10.87
C ALA A 192 25.80 3.21 -12.07
N SER A 193 26.44 2.61 -13.08
CA SER A 193 26.92 3.27 -14.27
C SER A 193 26.62 2.45 -15.53
N THR A 194 26.52 3.13 -16.68
CA THR A 194 26.62 2.50 -18.00
C THR A 194 28.03 1.96 -18.22
N GLN A 195 28.16 0.98 -19.10
CA GLN A 195 29.48 0.46 -19.48
C GLN A 195 30.39 1.60 -19.95
N GLY A 196 31.67 1.56 -19.59
CA GLY A 196 32.64 2.61 -19.87
C GLY A 196 32.62 3.81 -18.92
N HIS A 197 31.65 3.91 -17.99
CA HIS A 197 31.50 5.07 -17.11
C HIS A 197 31.78 4.78 -15.62
N VAL A 198 31.98 5.86 -14.85
CA VAL A 198 32.27 5.83 -13.41
C VAL A 198 30.97 5.81 -12.59
N ALA A 199 30.98 5.09 -11.47
CA ALA A 199 29.94 5.16 -10.44
C ALA A 199 30.30 6.24 -9.42
N ASN A 200 29.45 7.26 -9.27
CA ASN A 200 29.75 8.42 -8.44
C ASN A 200 29.14 8.32 -7.03
N TYR A 201 29.79 9.00 -6.09
CA TYR A 201 29.36 9.07 -4.69
C TYR A 201 29.67 10.45 -4.11
N LYS A 202 29.02 10.79 -3.00
CA LYS A 202 29.32 12.00 -2.22
C LYS A 202 29.87 11.61 -0.85
N LYS A 203 31.02 12.18 -0.49
CA LYS A 203 31.84 11.78 0.68
C LYS A 203 31.05 11.61 1.99
N ASN A 204 30.05 12.46 2.23
CA ASN A 204 29.27 12.47 3.48
C ASN A 204 27.82 11.97 3.30
N GLU A 205 27.45 11.55 2.09
CA GLU A 205 26.07 11.13 1.78
C GLU A 205 25.98 9.70 1.28
N GLY A 206 27.05 9.15 0.67
CA GLY A 206 27.03 7.80 0.11
C GLY A 206 27.01 7.76 -1.43
N SER A 207 26.83 6.58 -1.99
CA SER A 207 26.63 6.34 -3.43
C SER A 207 25.32 6.94 -3.92
N TYR A 208 25.33 7.57 -5.11
CA TYR A 208 24.09 8.05 -5.71
C TYR A 208 23.10 6.92 -6.02
N LEU A 209 23.58 5.72 -6.38
CA LEU A 209 22.72 4.58 -6.63
C LEU A 209 22.06 4.12 -5.32
N ILE A 210 22.87 3.78 -4.32
CA ILE A 210 22.39 3.18 -3.08
C ILE A 210 21.46 4.13 -2.34
N GLN A 211 21.87 5.38 -2.14
CA GLN A 211 21.07 6.36 -1.40
C GLN A 211 19.76 6.69 -2.11
N THR A 212 19.79 6.87 -3.44
CA THR A 212 18.57 7.18 -4.18
C THR A 212 17.63 5.99 -4.20
N PHE A 213 18.14 4.78 -4.38
CA PHE A 213 17.32 3.58 -4.40
C PHE A 213 16.72 3.28 -3.02
N ALA A 214 17.53 3.34 -1.94
CA ALA A 214 17.04 3.16 -0.58
C ALA A 214 15.92 4.16 -0.25
N LYS A 215 16.10 5.43 -0.61
CA LYS A 215 15.07 6.44 -0.39
C LYS A 215 13.80 6.17 -1.20
N VAL A 216 13.95 5.84 -2.48
CA VAL A 216 12.82 5.52 -3.37
C VAL A 216 12.07 4.27 -2.93
N LEU A 217 12.78 3.27 -2.41
CA LEU A 217 12.21 2.04 -1.89
C LEU A 217 11.45 2.29 -0.58
N GLU A 218 11.98 3.11 0.32
CA GLU A 218 11.30 3.51 1.56
C GLU A 218 9.98 4.28 1.28
N ASP A 219 10.05 5.24 0.35
CA ASP A 219 8.93 6.11 -0.03
C ASP A 219 7.88 5.42 -0.94
N ALA A 220 8.14 4.19 -1.42
CA ALA A 220 7.24 3.50 -2.35
C ALA A 220 5.87 3.22 -1.72
N SER A 221 4.78 3.35 -2.47
CA SER A 221 3.45 2.95 -1.98
C SER A 221 3.34 1.41 -1.89
N ARG A 222 2.29 0.90 -1.23
CA ARG A 222 2.05 -0.56 -1.15
C ARG A 222 1.73 -1.20 -2.52
N ASP A 223 1.36 -0.37 -3.49
CA ASP A 223 0.93 -0.78 -4.83
C ASP A 223 1.94 -0.34 -5.90
N GLU A 224 3.18 -0.07 -5.50
CA GLU A 224 4.27 0.17 -6.44
C GLU A 224 5.14 -1.09 -6.57
N ASN A 225 5.22 -1.64 -7.78
CA ASN A 225 6.07 -2.80 -8.06
C ASN A 225 7.55 -2.42 -8.19
N LEU A 226 8.44 -3.41 -8.07
CA LEU A 226 9.90 -3.24 -8.16
C LEU A 226 10.35 -2.56 -9.46
N THR A 227 9.64 -2.77 -10.57
CA THR A 227 9.93 -2.09 -11.85
C THR A 227 9.62 -0.60 -11.76
N GLY A 228 8.51 -0.21 -11.14
CA GLY A 228 8.15 1.18 -10.85
C GLY A 228 9.19 1.87 -9.96
N ILE A 229 9.57 1.19 -8.86
CA ILE A 229 10.60 1.66 -7.92
C ILE A 229 11.93 1.88 -8.64
N LYS A 230 12.37 0.90 -9.45
CA LYS A 230 13.56 1.02 -10.31
C LYS A 230 13.45 2.22 -11.24
N ASN A 231 12.32 2.41 -11.93
CA ASN A 231 12.15 3.51 -12.89
C ASN A 231 12.17 4.88 -12.20
N ARG A 232 11.60 5.00 -11.00
CA ARG A 232 11.66 6.23 -10.21
C ARG A 232 13.08 6.52 -9.72
N ALA A 233 13.83 5.51 -9.28
CA ALA A 233 15.23 5.66 -8.91
C ALA A 233 16.08 6.10 -10.12
N GLN A 234 15.89 5.46 -11.28
CA GLN A 234 16.55 5.82 -12.53
C GLN A 234 16.33 7.30 -12.90
N ARG A 235 15.08 7.75 -12.88
CA ARG A 235 14.72 9.14 -13.20
C ARG A 235 15.39 10.13 -12.24
N LYS A 236 15.31 9.89 -10.91
CA LYS A 236 15.94 10.75 -9.90
C LYS A 236 17.47 10.85 -10.05
N ILE A 237 18.13 9.78 -10.50
CA ILE A 237 19.58 9.80 -10.74
C ILE A 237 19.90 10.57 -12.03
N GLN A 238 19.16 10.33 -13.11
CA GLN A 238 19.33 11.02 -14.38
C GLN A 238 19.11 12.54 -14.27
N GLU A 239 18.14 12.99 -13.47
CA GLU A 239 17.87 14.41 -13.20
C GLU A 239 19.07 15.14 -12.59
N ARG A 240 19.97 14.43 -11.88
CA ARG A 240 21.19 15.03 -11.31
C ARG A 240 22.25 15.32 -12.37
N LYS A 241 22.18 14.69 -13.55
CA LYS A 241 23.18 14.78 -14.63
C LYS A 241 24.62 14.44 -14.18
N ILE A 242 24.77 13.54 -13.20
CA ILE A 242 26.07 13.11 -12.66
C ILE A 242 26.46 11.71 -13.15
N GLN A 243 25.50 10.79 -13.26
CA GLN A 243 25.72 9.43 -13.74
C GLN A 243 24.44 8.88 -14.38
N THR A 244 24.59 7.86 -15.22
CA THR A 244 23.47 7.12 -15.82
C THR A 244 23.53 5.68 -15.35
N ILE A 245 22.47 5.17 -14.72
CA ILE A 245 22.39 3.76 -14.34
C ILE A 245 22.02 2.89 -15.54
N GLN A 246 22.51 1.65 -15.57
CA GLN A 246 22.08 0.63 -16.54
C GLN A 246 21.30 -0.46 -15.79
N VAL A 247 20.20 -0.94 -16.39
CA VAL A 247 19.39 -2.00 -15.79
C VAL A 247 19.15 -3.11 -16.79
N GLU A 248 19.38 -4.34 -16.34
CA GLU A 248 19.04 -5.57 -17.04
C GLU A 248 17.95 -6.29 -16.23
N SER A 249 16.87 -6.73 -16.88
CA SER A 249 15.80 -7.43 -16.17
C SER A 249 15.23 -8.57 -17.01
N THR A 250 15.05 -9.71 -16.37
CA THR A 250 14.31 -10.88 -16.87
C THR A 250 12.97 -11.05 -16.13
N PHE A 251 12.50 -10.00 -15.46
CA PHE A 251 11.19 -10.02 -14.81
C PHE A 251 10.09 -10.11 -15.88
N ASP A 252 9.27 -11.14 -15.77
CA ASP A 252 8.07 -11.37 -16.60
C ASP A 252 6.78 -10.91 -15.89
N LYS A 253 6.90 -10.45 -14.65
CA LYS A 253 5.79 -10.14 -13.73
C LYS A 253 6.01 -8.82 -13.00
N HIS A 254 4.91 -8.23 -12.55
CA HIS A 254 4.92 -7.11 -11.62
C HIS A 254 5.06 -7.62 -10.18
N TYR A 255 6.29 -7.57 -9.66
CA TYR A 255 6.61 -7.96 -8.29
C TYR A 255 6.42 -6.81 -7.30
N TYR A 256 5.61 -7.04 -6.27
CA TYR A 256 5.37 -6.09 -5.19
C TYR A 256 6.00 -6.62 -3.90
N ILE A 257 6.76 -5.79 -3.19
CA ILE A 257 7.26 -6.15 -1.85
C ILE A 257 6.19 -5.84 -0.83
N LYS A 258 5.74 -6.86 -0.09
CA LYS A 258 4.84 -6.66 1.05
C LYS A 258 5.58 -5.85 2.11
N LYS A 259 5.14 -4.62 2.37
CA LYS A 259 5.62 -3.86 3.54
C LYS A 259 5.19 -4.61 4.80
N GLN A 260 6.16 -5.07 5.59
CA GLN A 260 5.85 -5.62 6.90
C GLN A 260 5.30 -4.54 7.82
N SER A 261 4.32 -4.89 8.64
CA SER A 261 3.91 -4.03 9.75
C SER A 261 5.07 -3.88 10.72
N LEU A 262 5.17 -2.72 11.38
CA LEU A 262 6.19 -2.42 12.42
C LEU A 262 6.36 -3.57 13.42
N TYR A 263 5.27 -4.29 13.68
CA TYR A 263 5.22 -5.50 14.49
C TYR A 263 6.23 -6.60 14.08
N ARG A 264 6.26 -7.03 12.81
CA ARG A 264 7.17 -8.11 12.35
C ARG A 264 8.64 -7.69 12.33
N MET A 265 8.90 -6.42 12.03
CA MET A 265 10.25 -5.85 12.07
C MET A 265 10.82 -5.82 13.49
N MET A 266 10.01 -5.41 14.46
CA MET A 266 10.42 -5.43 15.86
C MET A 266 10.76 -6.86 16.29
N GLN A 267 9.99 -7.87 15.86
CA GLN A 267 10.25 -9.28 16.19
C GLN A 267 11.64 -9.74 15.71
N GLN A 268 12.01 -9.44 14.46
CA GLN A 268 13.32 -9.84 13.91
C GLN A 268 14.50 -9.15 14.62
N VAL A 269 14.39 -7.85 14.89
CA VAL A 269 15.42 -7.10 15.62
C VAL A 269 15.62 -7.67 17.03
N TRP A 270 14.51 -8.01 17.71
CA TRP A 270 14.57 -8.55 19.05
C TRP A 270 15.16 -9.97 19.09
N GLN A 271 14.82 -10.84 18.14
CA GLN A 271 15.41 -12.19 18.02
C GLN A 271 16.92 -12.16 17.79
N ASN A 272 17.43 -11.14 17.10
CA ASN A 272 18.86 -10.97 16.85
C ASN A 272 19.64 -10.41 18.07
N LEU A 273 18.97 -9.68 18.97
CA LEU A 273 19.60 -9.03 20.12
C LEU A 273 19.80 -9.95 21.34
N ILE A 274 18.97 -10.98 21.52
CA ILE A 274 18.92 -11.75 22.76
C ILE A 274 19.87 -12.97 22.76
N GLY A 275 20.42 -13.35 21.60
CA GLY A 275 21.15 -14.61 21.45
C GLY A 275 20.21 -15.81 21.61
N ARG A 276 20.45 -16.89 20.86
CA ARG A 276 19.50 -18.03 20.73
C ARG A 276 19.25 -18.84 22.02
N ASP A 277 19.94 -18.55 23.13
CA ASP A 277 20.04 -19.46 24.27
C ASP A 277 19.44 -18.96 25.60
N SER A 278 18.82 -17.77 25.66
CA SER A 278 18.11 -17.32 26.88
C SER A 278 16.61 -17.20 26.65
N THR A 279 15.82 -18.01 27.38
CA THR A 279 14.36 -17.87 27.39
C THR A 279 13.99 -16.59 28.14
N PRO A 280 13.31 -15.62 27.49
CA PRO A 280 12.93 -14.39 28.14
C PRO A 280 11.98 -14.67 29.32
N THR A 281 12.23 -14.01 30.45
CA THR A 281 11.44 -14.14 31.68
C THR A 281 10.62 -12.89 31.96
N ILE A 282 9.40 -13.08 32.47
CA ILE A 282 8.47 -11.98 32.74
C ILE A 282 7.89 -12.11 34.15
N PRO A 283 8.04 -11.09 35.01
CA PRO A 283 7.42 -11.09 36.33
C PRO A 283 5.89 -11.12 36.24
N ILE A 284 5.26 -11.98 37.04
CA ILE A 284 3.79 -12.08 37.12
C ILE A 284 3.13 -10.73 37.48
N THR A 285 3.83 -9.86 38.22
CA THR A 285 3.35 -8.51 38.56
C THR A 285 3.15 -7.64 37.33
N LYS A 286 3.98 -7.79 36.29
CA LYS A 286 3.81 -7.07 35.02
C LYS A 286 2.58 -7.55 34.27
N ILE A 287 2.32 -8.84 34.30
CA ILE A 287 1.10 -9.43 33.72
C ILE A 287 -0.13 -8.87 34.43
N GLN A 288 -0.09 -8.79 35.76
CA GLN A 288 -1.18 -8.18 36.53
C GLN A 288 -1.39 -6.70 36.17
N GLU A 289 -0.32 -5.89 36.14
CA GLU A 289 -0.38 -4.47 35.71
C GLU A 289 -1.08 -4.32 34.35
N PHE A 290 -0.78 -5.20 33.40
CA PHE A 290 -1.42 -5.20 32.07
C PHE A 290 -2.92 -5.48 32.12
N PHE A 291 -3.34 -6.54 32.81
CA PHE A 291 -4.77 -6.84 32.91
C PHE A 291 -5.51 -5.76 33.70
N THR A 292 -4.85 -5.13 34.68
CA THR A 292 -5.38 -3.95 35.38
C THR A 292 -5.58 -2.77 34.45
N ASP A 293 -4.58 -2.42 33.66
CA ASP A 293 -4.67 -1.36 32.66
C ASP A 293 -5.71 -1.67 31.58
N LEU A 294 -5.83 -2.94 31.19
CA LEU A 294 -6.80 -3.40 30.21
C LEU A 294 -8.23 -3.21 30.72
N TYR A 295 -8.60 -3.81 31.85
CA TYR A 295 -9.99 -3.77 32.32
C TYR A 295 -10.43 -2.34 32.66
N THR A 296 -9.53 -1.47 33.12
CA THR A 296 -9.85 -0.06 33.39
C THR A 296 -10.14 0.75 32.12
N LYS A 297 -9.63 0.32 30.96
CA LYS A 297 -9.85 1.00 29.66
C LYS A 297 -11.02 0.45 28.87
N LEU A 298 -11.45 -0.79 29.11
CA LEU A 298 -12.54 -1.43 28.38
C LEU A 298 -13.84 -0.58 28.34
N PRO A 299 -14.33 0.02 29.44
CA PRO A 299 -15.57 0.81 29.41
C PRO A 299 -15.46 2.02 28.47
N SER A 300 -14.30 2.67 28.48
CA SER A 300 -14.01 3.80 27.59
C SER A 300 -14.03 3.36 26.13
N ILE A 301 -13.44 2.22 25.80
CA ILE A 301 -13.45 1.68 24.43
C ILE A 301 -14.88 1.35 24.00
N ALA A 302 -15.65 0.65 24.85
CA ALA A 302 -17.03 0.27 24.56
C ALA A 302 -17.96 1.48 24.34
N ASN A 303 -17.80 2.54 25.13
CA ASN A 303 -18.56 3.78 24.94
C ASN A 303 -18.28 4.44 23.58
N ALA A 304 -17.00 4.59 23.20
CA ALA A 304 -16.63 5.19 21.91
C ALA A 304 -17.07 4.31 20.72
N PHE A 305 -17.04 2.99 20.91
CA PHE A 305 -17.60 2.03 19.97
C PHE A 305 -19.11 2.23 19.79
N GLY A 306 -19.86 2.38 20.88
CA GLY A 306 -21.31 2.63 20.86
C GLY A 306 -21.68 3.94 20.16
N ASP A 307 -20.90 5.00 20.38
CA ASP A 307 -21.03 6.28 19.67
C ASP A 307 -20.81 6.11 18.16
N SER A 308 -19.83 5.28 17.77
CA SER A 308 -19.55 4.96 16.37
C SER A 308 -20.72 4.21 15.72
N ALA A 309 -21.23 3.16 16.37
CA ALA A 309 -22.37 2.39 15.87
C ALA A 309 -23.65 3.25 15.73
N SER A 310 -23.87 4.16 16.68
CA SER A 310 -25.01 5.09 16.65
C SER A 310 -24.91 6.08 15.49
N GLU A 311 -23.72 6.64 15.21
CA GLU A 311 -23.54 7.55 14.07
C GLU A 311 -23.59 6.80 12.73
N VAL A 312 -23.13 5.54 12.64
CA VAL A 312 -23.32 4.69 11.45
C VAL A 312 -24.80 4.56 11.12
N LYS A 313 -25.64 4.21 12.10
CA LYS A 313 -27.08 4.07 11.92
C LYS A 313 -27.72 5.37 11.43
N ALA A 314 -27.31 6.51 12.00
CA ALA A 314 -27.84 7.81 11.63
C ALA A 314 -27.39 8.25 10.22
N LEU A 315 -26.12 8.03 9.87
CA LEU A 315 -25.56 8.30 8.55
C LEU A 315 -26.27 7.49 7.47
N VAL A 316 -26.42 6.18 7.68
CA VAL A 316 -27.11 5.29 6.74
C VAL A 316 -28.57 5.69 6.56
N LYS A 317 -29.25 6.09 7.64
CA LYS A 317 -30.62 6.59 7.53
C LYS A 317 -30.70 7.81 6.59
N GLU A 318 -29.86 8.82 6.81
CA GLU A 318 -29.84 10.01 5.95
C GLU A 318 -29.51 9.69 4.50
N ALA A 319 -28.53 8.80 4.27
CA ALA A 319 -28.15 8.36 2.94
C ALA A 319 -29.29 7.63 2.21
N LYS A 320 -30.08 6.83 2.93
CA LYS A 320 -31.24 6.13 2.38
C LYS A 320 -32.40 7.08 2.07
N ASP A 321 -32.66 8.03 2.95
CA ASP A 321 -33.69 9.06 2.74
C ASP A 321 -33.37 9.86 1.46
N GLU A 322 -32.10 10.20 1.23
CA GLU A 322 -31.67 10.85 -0.02
C GLU A 322 -31.78 9.93 -1.25
N LEU A 323 -31.43 8.64 -1.14
CA LEU A 323 -31.60 7.67 -2.24
C LEU A 323 -33.08 7.53 -2.65
N ASP A 324 -34.02 7.63 -1.71
CA ASP A 324 -35.45 7.67 -2.02
C ASP A 324 -35.82 8.91 -2.86
N GLU A 325 -35.24 10.07 -2.55
CA GLU A 325 -35.49 11.29 -3.30
C GLU A 325 -34.87 11.26 -4.71
N ILE A 326 -33.66 10.70 -4.84
CA ILE A 326 -32.97 10.52 -6.12
C ILE A 326 -33.76 9.58 -7.04
N ARG A 327 -34.39 8.53 -6.47
CA ARG A 327 -35.19 7.58 -7.22
C ARG A 327 -36.36 8.22 -7.97
N GLU A 328 -36.87 9.35 -7.49
CA GLU A 328 -37.98 10.09 -8.12
C GLU A 328 -37.55 11.01 -9.27
N CYS A 329 -36.25 11.15 -9.55
CA CYS A 329 -35.74 12.07 -10.57
C CYS A 329 -34.59 11.41 -11.37
N ASP A 330 -34.91 10.96 -12.58
CA ASP A 330 -33.96 10.27 -13.48
C ASP A 330 -32.73 11.14 -13.81
N GLU A 331 -32.90 12.46 -13.87
CA GLU A 331 -31.81 13.40 -14.16
C GLU A 331 -30.76 13.45 -13.04
N VAL A 332 -31.19 13.49 -11.77
CA VAL A 332 -30.28 13.45 -10.62
C VAL A 332 -29.60 12.09 -10.54
N LYS A 333 -30.34 11.01 -10.80
CA LYS A 333 -29.81 9.65 -10.86
C LYS A 333 -28.74 9.47 -11.95
N GLN A 334 -28.81 10.21 -13.05
CA GLN A 334 -27.80 10.13 -14.13
C GLN A 334 -26.53 10.94 -13.85
N VAL A 335 -26.48 11.75 -12.78
CA VAL A 335 -25.28 12.49 -12.40
C VAL A 335 -24.21 11.50 -11.94
N HIS A 336 -23.11 11.43 -12.69
CA HIS A 336 -22.04 10.47 -12.47
C HIS A 336 -21.44 10.59 -11.05
N GLU A 337 -21.23 11.83 -10.59
CA GLU A 337 -20.65 12.15 -9.29
C GLU A 337 -21.53 11.69 -8.12
N VAL A 338 -22.86 11.72 -8.28
CA VAL A 338 -23.82 11.22 -7.29
C VAL A 338 -23.66 9.71 -7.17
N LYS A 339 -23.64 8.99 -8.29
CA LYS A 339 -23.44 7.53 -8.30
C LYS A 339 -22.12 7.13 -7.64
N VAL A 340 -21.01 7.74 -8.05
CA VAL A 340 -19.67 7.47 -7.50
C VAL A 340 -19.61 7.75 -5.99
N SER A 341 -20.30 8.79 -5.51
CA SER A 341 -20.32 9.10 -4.08
C SER A 341 -20.99 8.01 -3.24
N TYR A 342 -22.07 7.40 -3.74
CA TYR A 342 -22.71 6.27 -3.05
C TYR A 342 -21.91 4.96 -3.15
N GLU A 343 -21.17 4.75 -4.25
CA GLU A 343 -20.22 3.63 -4.35
C GLU A 343 -19.13 3.75 -3.27
N HIS A 344 -18.53 4.92 -3.14
CA HIS A 344 -17.56 5.19 -2.07
C HIS A 344 -18.19 5.12 -0.68
N LEU A 345 -19.43 5.56 -0.48
CA LEU A 345 -20.13 5.43 0.80
C LEU A 345 -20.30 3.95 1.20
N ASN A 346 -20.77 3.10 0.27
CA ASN A 346 -20.90 1.66 0.50
C ASN A 346 -19.54 1.04 0.85
N SER A 347 -18.51 1.33 0.05
CA SER A 347 -17.15 0.83 0.34
C SER A 347 -16.64 1.30 1.70
N THR A 348 -16.99 2.51 2.12
CA THR A 348 -16.56 3.05 3.40
C THR A 348 -17.32 2.40 4.56
N MET A 349 -18.62 2.15 4.42
CA MET A 349 -19.41 1.44 5.43
C MET A 349 -18.94 -0.01 5.63
N GLU A 350 -18.45 -0.67 4.57
CA GLU A 350 -17.77 -1.97 4.66
C GLU A 350 -16.49 -1.91 5.50
N ALA A 351 -15.64 -0.90 5.26
CA ALA A 351 -14.44 -0.71 6.06
C ALA A 351 -14.77 -0.39 7.53
N VAL A 352 -15.76 0.49 7.78
CA VAL A 352 -16.20 0.85 9.13
C VAL A 352 -16.73 -0.37 9.89
N TYR A 353 -17.59 -1.18 9.26
CA TYR A 353 -18.06 -2.43 9.85
C TYR A 353 -16.91 -3.37 10.20
N THR A 354 -15.97 -3.57 9.28
CA THR A 354 -14.82 -4.46 9.49
C THR A 354 -13.96 -3.99 10.67
N TYR A 355 -13.74 -2.68 10.80
CA TYR A 355 -13.07 -2.11 11.96
C TYR A 355 -13.81 -2.37 13.27
N LEU A 356 -15.13 -2.12 13.31
CA LEU A 356 -15.93 -2.38 14.50
C LEU A 356 -15.98 -3.87 14.85
N ASP A 357 -16.02 -4.77 13.86
CA ASP A 357 -15.91 -6.21 14.08
C ASP A 357 -14.60 -6.58 14.80
N LYS A 358 -13.47 -5.94 14.44
CA LYS A 358 -12.18 -6.12 15.14
C LYS A 358 -12.13 -5.55 16.54
N VAL A 359 -12.81 -4.44 16.79
CA VAL A 359 -12.94 -3.92 18.16
C VAL A 359 -13.79 -4.88 19.01
N ASP A 360 -14.87 -5.45 18.45
CA ASP A 360 -15.71 -6.45 19.14
C ASP A 360 -14.95 -7.76 19.44
N ASP A 361 -14.04 -8.20 18.54
CA ASP A 361 -13.16 -9.35 18.73
C ASP A 361 -12.32 -9.25 20.03
N LEU A 362 -11.95 -8.03 20.46
CA LEU A 362 -11.23 -7.80 21.71
C LEU A 362 -12.06 -8.24 22.91
N PHE A 363 -13.31 -7.78 22.97
CA PHE A 363 -14.26 -8.14 24.03
C PHE A 363 -14.63 -9.62 23.97
N TRP A 364 -14.79 -10.17 22.77
CA TRP A 364 -15.06 -11.59 22.55
C TRP A 364 -13.93 -12.47 23.10
N ASN A 365 -12.67 -12.14 22.79
CA ASN A 365 -11.51 -12.90 23.27
C ASN A 365 -11.46 -12.90 24.80
N LEU A 366 -11.62 -11.73 25.43
CA LEU A 366 -11.61 -11.60 26.89
C LEU A 366 -12.76 -12.37 27.55
N LYS A 367 -13.98 -12.26 27.03
CA LYS A 367 -15.14 -12.98 27.56
C LYS A 367 -14.95 -14.50 27.52
N ASN A 368 -14.51 -15.04 26.39
CA ASN A 368 -14.58 -16.49 26.13
C ASN A 368 -13.31 -17.25 26.54
N LYS A 369 -12.15 -16.59 26.62
CA LYS A 369 -10.87 -17.26 26.90
C LYS A 369 -10.40 -17.10 28.34
N THR A 370 -10.78 -16.02 29.03
CA THR A 370 -10.28 -15.72 30.37
C THR A 370 -10.63 -16.78 31.41
N ALA A 371 -11.79 -17.44 31.32
CA ALA A 371 -12.15 -18.55 32.23
C ALA A 371 -11.16 -19.72 32.19
N ALA A 372 -10.72 -20.12 31.00
CA ALA A 372 -9.74 -21.20 30.86
C ALA A 372 -8.38 -20.77 31.42
N VAL A 373 -7.97 -19.53 31.13
CA VAL A 373 -6.74 -18.94 31.65
C VAL A 373 -6.72 -18.90 33.17
N ILE A 374 -7.84 -18.54 33.82
CA ILE A 374 -7.97 -18.56 35.28
C ILE A 374 -7.71 -19.96 35.86
N GLN A 375 -8.28 -21.00 35.25
CA GLN A 375 -8.10 -22.39 35.71
C GLN A 375 -6.64 -22.86 35.60
N ASP A 376 -5.93 -22.41 34.58
CA ASP A 376 -4.52 -22.76 34.37
C ASP A 376 -3.62 -22.02 35.38
N VAL A 377 -3.88 -20.73 35.63
CA VAL A 377 -3.16 -19.94 36.64
C VAL A 377 -3.33 -20.55 38.04
N GLU A 378 -4.51 -21.05 38.39
CA GLU A 378 -4.76 -21.73 39.66
C GLU A 378 -3.96 -23.05 39.81
N LYS A 379 -3.47 -23.62 38.69
CA LYS A 379 -2.60 -24.80 38.62
C LYS A 379 -1.12 -24.46 38.41
N ASP A 380 -0.75 -23.19 38.53
CA ASP A 380 0.60 -22.67 38.23
C ASP A 380 1.05 -22.90 36.76
N ASP A 381 0.11 -23.02 35.82
CA ASP A 381 0.38 -23.03 34.37
C ASP A 381 0.02 -21.66 33.76
N PHE A 382 1.03 -21.00 33.18
CA PHE A 382 0.89 -19.66 32.61
C PHE A 382 0.92 -19.64 31.08
N LYS A 383 0.94 -20.80 30.42
CA LYS A 383 1.01 -20.86 28.95
C LYS A 383 -0.21 -20.17 28.31
N SER A 384 -1.40 -20.41 28.84
CA SER A 384 -2.63 -19.81 28.34
C SER A 384 -2.73 -18.31 28.62
N VAL A 385 -2.12 -17.82 29.70
CA VAL A 385 -1.98 -16.37 29.97
C VAL A 385 -1.19 -15.69 28.86
N VAL A 386 -0.04 -16.27 28.51
CA VAL A 386 0.81 -15.77 27.42
C VAL A 386 0.04 -15.77 26.11
N GLN A 387 -0.65 -16.87 25.80
CA GLN A 387 -1.45 -17.00 24.58
C GLN A 387 -2.55 -15.93 24.49
N LEU A 388 -3.29 -15.68 25.57
CA LEU A 388 -4.33 -14.65 25.61
C LEU A 388 -3.74 -13.25 25.34
N ILE A 389 -2.59 -12.94 25.91
CA ILE A 389 -1.90 -11.65 25.67
C ILE A 389 -1.46 -11.52 24.21
N VAL A 390 -0.94 -12.59 23.59
CA VAL A 390 -0.63 -12.60 22.14
C VAL A 390 -1.85 -12.24 21.32
N GLU A 391 -2.98 -12.87 21.62
CA GLU A 391 -4.21 -12.68 20.87
C GLU A 391 -4.77 -11.27 21.05
N ILE A 392 -4.78 -10.72 22.28
CA ILE A 392 -5.17 -9.33 22.53
C ILE A 392 -4.30 -8.37 21.74
N ASN A 393 -2.97 -8.53 21.80
CA ASN A 393 -2.04 -7.69 21.06
C ASN A 393 -2.26 -7.80 19.55
N LYS A 394 -2.51 -9.00 19.04
CA LYS A 394 -2.85 -9.22 17.63
C LYS A 394 -4.14 -8.46 17.26
N THR A 395 -5.20 -8.58 18.05
CA THR A 395 -6.45 -7.85 17.82
C THR A 395 -6.23 -6.34 17.83
N ILE A 396 -5.41 -5.80 18.74
CA ILE A 396 -5.06 -4.36 18.76
C ILE A 396 -4.35 -3.93 17.46
N GLN A 397 -3.45 -4.76 16.90
CA GLN A 397 -2.80 -4.46 15.62
C GLN A 397 -3.78 -4.58 14.46
N ASP A 398 -4.63 -5.60 14.44
CA ASP A 398 -5.68 -5.75 13.43
C ASP A 398 -6.60 -4.51 13.41
N CYS A 399 -6.98 -3.98 14.59
CA CYS A 399 -7.73 -2.72 14.70
C CYS A 399 -6.99 -1.54 14.05
N LYS A 400 -5.68 -1.40 14.29
CA LYS A 400 -4.85 -0.34 13.69
C LYS A 400 -4.84 -0.44 12.16
N GLU A 401 -4.65 -1.65 11.63
CA GLU A 401 -4.63 -1.89 10.19
C GLU A 401 -5.99 -1.58 9.56
N GLN A 402 -7.09 -2.00 10.19
CA GLN A 402 -8.45 -1.68 9.70
C GLN A 402 -8.78 -0.20 9.83
N CYS A 403 -8.35 0.48 10.89
CA CYS A 403 -8.55 1.92 11.05
C CYS A 403 -7.84 2.71 9.94
N ALA A 404 -6.64 2.29 9.52
CA ALA A 404 -5.94 2.90 8.40
C ALA A 404 -6.73 2.77 7.09
N LEU A 405 -7.34 1.59 6.84
CA LEU A 405 -8.21 1.37 5.69
C LEU A 405 -9.48 2.23 5.75
N VAL A 406 -10.10 2.38 6.93
CA VAL A 406 -11.23 3.30 7.11
C VAL A 406 -10.85 4.72 6.71
N LEU A 407 -9.70 5.21 7.18
CA LEU A 407 -9.22 6.57 6.88
C LEU A 407 -8.95 6.81 5.39
N GLU A 408 -8.43 5.80 4.69
CA GLU A 408 -8.24 5.83 3.24
C GLU A 408 -9.59 5.98 2.52
N ARG A 409 -10.57 5.12 2.83
CA ARG A 409 -11.91 5.17 2.24
C ARG A 409 -12.67 6.44 2.62
N CYS A 410 -12.46 6.95 3.83
CA CYS A 410 -12.98 8.25 4.26
C CYS A 410 -12.53 9.38 3.33
N GLN A 411 -11.29 9.36 2.86
CA GLN A 411 -10.74 10.41 2.01
C GLN A 411 -11.35 10.36 0.60
N GLU A 412 -11.49 9.16 0.04
CA GLU A 412 -12.15 8.93 -1.25
C GLU A 412 -13.61 9.39 -1.21
N PHE A 413 -14.33 8.97 -0.17
CA PHE A 413 -15.72 9.34 0.04
C PHE A 413 -15.94 10.84 0.23
N ALA A 414 -15.13 11.48 1.08
CA ALA A 414 -15.21 12.93 1.27
C ALA A 414 -14.97 13.69 -0.05
N THR A 415 -13.98 13.25 -0.84
CA THR A 415 -13.67 13.86 -2.13
C THR A 415 -14.81 13.69 -3.13
N SER A 416 -15.44 12.52 -3.18
CA SER A 416 -16.60 12.29 -4.07
C SER A 416 -17.82 13.09 -3.62
N CYS A 417 -18.13 13.13 -2.32
CA CYS A 417 -19.24 13.94 -1.81
C CYS A 417 -19.08 15.42 -2.15
N ASP A 418 -17.89 15.99 -1.98
CA ASP A 418 -17.63 17.38 -2.33
C ASP A 418 -17.79 17.63 -3.84
N ARG A 419 -17.47 16.64 -4.69
CA ARG A 419 -17.71 16.71 -6.15
C ARG A 419 -19.20 16.63 -6.47
N ALA A 420 -19.93 15.69 -5.86
CA ALA A 420 -21.37 15.55 -6.06
C ALA A 420 -22.13 16.80 -5.62
N GLU A 421 -21.81 17.35 -4.44
CA GLU A 421 -22.43 18.60 -3.96
C GLU A 421 -22.18 19.75 -4.96
N ARG A 422 -20.93 19.94 -5.40
CA ARG A 422 -20.58 20.99 -6.36
C ARG A 422 -21.30 20.81 -7.69
N GLU A 423 -21.37 19.59 -8.19
CA GLU A 423 -22.02 19.30 -9.48
C GLU A 423 -23.53 19.50 -9.41
N CYS A 424 -24.18 19.03 -8.35
CA CYS A 424 -25.59 19.31 -8.11
C CYS A 424 -25.86 20.82 -8.01
N ARG A 425 -25.05 21.60 -7.27
CA ARG A 425 -25.20 23.07 -7.22
C ARG A 425 -24.94 23.75 -8.57
N ARG A 426 -24.05 23.19 -9.40
CA ARG A 426 -23.80 23.69 -10.76
C ARG A 426 -25.03 23.48 -11.64
N LEU A 427 -25.61 22.28 -11.59
CA LEU A 427 -26.81 21.90 -12.34
C LEU A 427 -28.06 22.67 -11.87
N GLU A 428 -28.19 22.91 -10.56
CA GLU A 428 -29.20 23.80 -9.97
C GLU A 428 -29.15 25.19 -10.62
N LYS A 429 -27.98 25.87 -10.56
CA LYS A 429 -27.80 27.20 -11.17
C LYS A 429 -28.03 27.21 -12.68
N GLU A 430 -27.67 26.13 -13.37
CA GLU A 430 -27.91 26.00 -14.80
C GLU A 430 -29.41 25.90 -15.12
N ALA A 431 -30.16 25.15 -14.31
CA ALA A 431 -31.61 25.08 -14.38
C ALA A 431 -32.26 26.45 -14.09
N GLU A 432 -31.87 27.14 -13.02
CA GLU A 432 -32.36 28.49 -12.70
C GLU A 432 -32.13 29.49 -13.85
N LYS A 433 -30.94 29.45 -14.48
CA LYS A 433 -30.63 30.31 -15.62
C LYS A 433 -31.50 30.01 -16.84
N LYS A 434 -31.77 28.72 -17.11
CA LYS A 434 -32.68 28.29 -18.18
C LYS A 434 -34.11 28.79 -17.91
N GLN A 435 -34.56 28.75 -16.66
CA GLN A 435 -35.85 29.30 -16.25
C GLN A 435 -35.96 30.80 -16.52
N LEU A 436 -34.97 31.60 -16.11
CA LEU A 436 -34.93 33.05 -16.33
C LEU A 436 -34.96 33.39 -17.84
N THR A 437 -34.21 32.64 -18.65
CA THR A 437 -34.17 32.83 -20.10
C THR A 437 -35.53 32.51 -20.75
N ALA A 438 -36.19 31.43 -20.33
CA ALA A 438 -37.52 31.07 -20.81
C ALA A 438 -38.60 32.10 -20.42
N GLN A 439 -38.50 32.72 -19.24
CA GLN A 439 -39.41 33.79 -18.82
C GLN A 439 -39.22 35.08 -19.62
N VAL A 440 -37.98 35.47 -19.95
CA VAL A 440 -37.69 36.66 -20.78
C VAL A 440 -38.18 36.47 -22.21
N VAL A 441 -37.97 35.28 -22.79
CA VAL A 441 -38.45 34.96 -24.15
C VAL A 441 -39.98 34.84 -24.19
N GLY A 442 -40.61 34.27 -23.16
CA GLY A 442 -42.07 34.18 -23.03
C GLY A 442 -42.76 35.52 -22.75
N GLY A 443 -42.06 36.49 -22.15
CA GLY A 443 -42.54 37.86 -21.94
C GLY A 443 -42.44 38.76 -23.18
N ALA A 444 -41.66 38.37 -24.20
CA ALA A 444 -41.46 39.15 -25.42
C ALA A 444 -42.44 38.81 -26.55
N THR A 445 -43.33 37.83 -26.39
CA THR A 445 -44.30 37.42 -27.42
C THR A 445 -45.72 37.86 -27.09
N THR A 446 -45.96 39.17 -27.15
CA THR A 446 -47.28 39.77 -27.42
C THR A 446 -47.21 40.66 -28.67
N ALA A 447 -46.64 40.15 -29.76
CA ALA A 447 -46.92 40.66 -31.11
C ALA A 447 -46.56 39.55 -32.10
N GLY A 448 -47.56 39.04 -32.82
CA GLY A 448 -47.47 37.79 -33.55
C GLY A 448 -46.52 37.83 -34.74
N VAL A 449 -45.94 36.66 -35.06
CA VAL A 449 -45.78 36.13 -36.42
C VAL A 449 -45.64 34.62 -36.29
N ALA A 450 -46.50 33.88 -36.99
CA ALA A 450 -46.27 32.48 -37.31
C ALA A 450 -45.17 32.39 -38.37
N ALA A 451 -43.97 31.91 -38.01
CA ALA A 451 -43.00 31.31 -38.94
C ALA A 451 -41.75 30.81 -38.19
N GLY A 452 -41.40 29.54 -38.39
CA GLY A 452 -40.02 29.03 -38.28
C GLY A 452 -39.43 28.91 -36.88
N GLY A 453 -39.69 27.80 -36.20
CA GLY A 453 -39.07 27.47 -34.93
C GLY A 453 -37.55 27.41 -35.00
N ILE A 454 -36.88 28.20 -34.16
CA ILE A 454 -35.46 28.05 -33.83
C ILE A 454 -35.37 26.82 -32.91
N ALA A 455 -34.99 25.68 -33.49
CA ALA A 455 -34.54 24.52 -32.73
C ALA A 455 -33.16 24.85 -32.12
N ALA A 456 -33.15 25.36 -30.90
CA ALA A 456 -31.95 25.41 -30.06
C ALA A 456 -31.71 24.00 -29.47
N SER A 457 -31.27 23.07 -30.32
CA SER A 457 -30.77 21.76 -29.91
C SER A 457 -29.27 21.87 -29.61
N VAL A 458 -28.94 21.67 -28.33
CA VAL A 458 -27.74 20.95 -27.81
C VAL A 458 -26.36 21.31 -28.38
N LEU A 459 -25.47 21.84 -27.53
CA LEU A 459 -24.10 21.34 -27.27
C LEU A 459 -23.25 22.44 -26.60
N VAL A 460 -23.15 22.42 -25.27
CA VAL A 460 -21.90 22.83 -24.62
C VAL A 460 -21.40 21.61 -23.86
N GLY A 461 -20.52 20.87 -24.53
CA GLY A 461 -19.68 19.89 -23.85
C GLY A 461 -18.73 20.64 -22.91
N ILE A 462 -18.78 20.30 -21.63
CA ILE A 462 -17.67 20.55 -20.72
C ILE A 462 -17.21 19.19 -20.23
N PHE A 463 -16.33 18.57 -20.99
CA PHE A 463 -15.33 17.63 -20.50
C PHE A 463 -14.11 17.75 -21.39
N THR A 464 -13.04 18.36 -20.87
CA THR A 464 -11.64 17.91 -20.99
C THR A 464 -10.68 18.91 -20.36
N VAL A 465 -10.37 18.70 -19.08
CA VAL A 465 -8.98 18.81 -18.60
C VAL A 465 -8.70 17.56 -17.78
N GLY A 466 -7.89 16.63 -18.34
CA GLY A 466 -7.41 15.42 -17.65
C GLY A 466 -7.62 14.11 -18.42
N ILE A 467 -6.88 13.93 -19.52
CA ILE A 467 -6.42 12.69 -20.18
C ILE A 467 -7.19 11.37 -19.89
N GLY A 468 -7.84 10.79 -20.92
CA GLY A 468 -7.97 9.32 -21.05
C GLY A 468 -9.34 8.75 -21.47
N THR A 469 -9.60 8.72 -22.77
CA THR A 469 -10.51 7.84 -23.55
C THR A 469 -12.01 7.77 -23.21
N ALA A 470 -12.81 8.20 -24.19
CA ALA A 470 -14.26 8.22 -24.24
C ALA A 470 -14.86 6.89 -24.71
N ILE A 471 -15.98 6.48 -24.08
CA ILE A 471 -17.03 5.69 -24.73
C ILE A 471 -18.35 6.36 -24.37
N GLY A 472 -18.91 7.11 -25.33
CA GLY A 472 -20.21 7.77 -25.20
C GLY A 472 -21.35 6.80 -25.48
N VAL A 473 -22.39 6.86 -24.64
CA VAL A 473 -23.72 6.33 -24.97
C VAL A 473 -24.62 7.54 -25.25
N PRO A 474 -25.38 7.59 -26.36
CA PRO A 474 -26.27 8.70 -26.64
C PRO A 474 -27.50 8.63 -25.72
N LEU A 475 -27.73 9.70 -24.96
CA LEU A 475 -28.98 9.93 -24.25
C LEU A 475 -30.00 10.54 -25.22
N THR A 476 -30.92 9.73 -25.73
CA THR A 476 -32.06 10.18 -26.53
C THR A 476 -33.08 10.90 -25.63
N LEU A 477 -33.01 12.24 -25.58
CA LEU A 477 -34.10 13.07 -25.08
C LEU A 477 -35.15 13.21 -26.19
N ALA A 478 -36.29 12.55 -26.01
CA ALA A 478 -37.48 12.79 -26.82
C ALA A 478 -38.05 14.18 -26.47
N ALA A 479 -37.81 15.15 -27.36
CA ALA A 479 -38.38 16.49 -27.26
C ALA A 479 -39.82 16.47 -27.77
N THR A 480 -40.81 16.39 -26.88
CA THR A 480 -42.16 16.90 -27.14
C THR A 480 -42.23 18.33 -26.64
N ALA A 481 -42.34 19.27 -27.58
CA ALA A 481 -42.62 20.68 -27.31
C ALA A 481 -44.01 20.81 -26.68
N ALA A 482 -44.08 20.75 -25.36
CA ALA A 482 -45.23 21.20 -24.60
C ALA A 482 -45.07 22.68 -24.27
N THR A 483 -46.19 23.41 -24.29
CA THR A 483 -46.41 24.82 -23.97
C THR A 483 -45.39 25.44 -23.02
N THR A 484 -45.04 26.71 -23.21
CA THR A 484 -44.07 27.49 -22.41
C THR A 484 -44.22 27.36 -20.88
N GLY A 485 -45.43 27.03 -20.37
CA GLY A 485 -45.67 26.70 -18.97
C GLY A 485 -45.16 25.33 -18.50
N ALA A 486 -45.20 24.28 -19.33
CA ALA A 486 -44.72 22.95 -18.99
C ALA A 486 -43.17 22.92 -18.90
N ALA A 487 -42.49 23.58 -19.83
CA ALA A 487 -41.02 23.69 -19.81
C ALA A 487 -40.49 24.47 -18.59
N ALA A 488 -41.20 25.54 -18.18
CA ALA A 488 -40.88 26.30 -16.98
C ALA A 488 -41.08 25.47 -15.70
N ALA A 489 -42.19 24.71 -15.62
CA ALA A 489 -42.47 23.81 -14.49
C ALA A 489 -41.43 22.70 -14.34
N THR A 490 -41.01 22.07 -15.45
CA THR A 490 -39.94 21.06 -15.46
C THR A 490 -38.60 21.64 -15.00
N THR A 491 -38.27 22.86 -15.39
CA THR A 491 -36.99 23.49 -15.02
C THR A 491 -36.94 23.87 -13.53
N ILE A 492 -38.05 24.37 -12.97
CA ILE A 492 -38.20 24.63 -11.52
C ILE A 492 -38.07 23.33 -10.72
N TYR A 493 -38.74 22.27 -11.18
CA TYR A 493 -38.67 20.95 -10.55
C TYR A 493 -37.22 20.41 -10.49
N LEU A 494 -36.48 20.48 -11.60
CA LEU A 494 -35.10 20.02 -11.66
C LEU A 494 -34.16 20.84 -10.78
N SER A 495 -34.28 22.17 -10.81
CA SER A 495 -33.48 23.04 -9.93
C SER A 495 -33.67 22.67 -8.46
N HIS A 496 -34.93 22.49 -8.04
CA HIS A 496 -35.26 22.09 -6.68
C HIS A 496 -34.67 20.71 -6.31
N LYS A 497 -34.77 19.72 -7.21
CA LYS A 497 -34.22 18.37 -6.98
C LYS A 497 -32.69 18.39 -6.87
N TYR A 498 -31.98 19.15 -7.71
CA TYR A 498 -30.53 19.31 -7.60
C TYR A 498 -30.09 20.02 -6.32
N GLY A 499 -30.77 21.11 -5.93
CA GLY A 499 -30.48 21.83 -4.69
C GLY A 499 -30.66 20.95 -3.45
N LYS A 500 -31.72 20.13 -3.44
CA LYS A 500 -32.01 19.19 -2.35
C LYS A 500 -30.97 18.06 -2.24
N ALA A 501 -30.53 17.51 -3.37
CA ALA A 501 -29.43 16.54 -3.41
C ALA A 501 -28.13 17.17 -2.88
N ALA A 502 -27.79 18.39 -3.29
CA ALA A 502 -26.62 19.10 -2.78
C ALA A 502 -26.67 19.32 -1.26
N GLU A 503 -27.82 19.72 -0.71
CA GLU A 503 -28.00 19.88 0.74
C GLU A 503 -27.79 18.56 1.49
N SER A 504 -28.30 17.46 0.92
CA SER A 504 -28.23 16.12 1.51
C SER A 504 -26.81 15.58 1.52
N PHE A 505 -26.04 15.69 0.43
CA PHE A 505 -24.60 15.39 0.44
C PHE A 505 -23.84 16.24 1.47
N GLY A 506 -24.21 17.51 1.65
CA GLY A 506 -23.65 18.35 2.72
C GLY A 506 -23.96 17.83 4.13
N LYS A 507 -25.16 17.28 4.37
CA LYS A 507 -25.54 16.64 5.65
C LYS A 507 -24.76 15.34 5.88
N ILE A 508 -24.73 14.46 4.88
CA ILE A 508 -23.99 13.19 4.90
C ILE A 508 -22.51 13.45 5.19
N SER A 509 -21.89 14.43 4.52
CA SER A 509 -20.49 14.82 4.76
C SER A 509 -20.24 15.26 6.21
N ARG A 510 -21.14 16.06 6.81
CA ARG A 510 -21.04 16.49 8.21
C ARG A 510 -21.17 15.32 9.19
N ARG A 511 -22.11 14.41 8.97
CA ARG A 511 -22.27 13.18 9.77
C ARG A 511 -21.06 12.30 9.69
N PHE A 512 -20.57 12.11 8.48
CA PHE A 512 -19.40 11.30 8.23
C PHE A 512 -18.16 11.82 8.96
N LYS A 513 -17.97 13.15 9.01
CA LYS A 513 -16.92 13.78 9.83
C LYS A 513 -17.08 13.51 11.33
N ARG A 514 -18.31 13.35 11.84
CA ARG A 514 -18.54 12.91 13.24
C ARG A 514 -18.18 11.44 13.42
N LEU A 515 -18.64 10.57 12.51
CA LEU A 515 -18.32 9.14 12.55
C LEU A 515 -16.81 8.90 12.55
N ARG A 516 -16.08 9.59 11.67
CA ARG A 516 -14.62 9.54 11.62
C ARG A 516 -14.00 9.90 12.97
N ARG A 517 -14.44 10.99 13.62
CA ARG A 517 -13.95 11.38 14.95
C ARG A 517 -14.22 10.32 16.01
N ASN A 518 -15.37 9.65 15.96
CA ASN A 518 -15.71 8.57 16.89
C ASN A 518 -14.81 7.34 16.66
N ILE A 519 -14.51 7.02 15.40
CA ILE A 519 -13.58 5.94 15.03
C ILE A 519 -12.16 6.26 15.50
N ASP A 520 -11.66 7.47 15.23
CA ASP A 520 -10.35 7.93 15.70
C ASP A 520 -10.28 7.86 17.23
N THR A 521 -11.33 8.32 17.94
CA THR A 521 -11.42 8.23 19.41
C THR A 521 -11.38 6.79 19.91
N THR A 522 -12.11 5.89 19.24
CA THR A 522 -12.07 4.45 19.56
C THR A 522 -10.66 3.90 19.36
N GLN A 523 -10.00 4.24 18.25
CA GLN A 523 -8.66 3.75 17.93
C GLN A 523 -7.60 4.28 18.90
N ASP A 524 -7.71 5.54 19.32
CA ASP A 524 -6.83 6.14 20.33
C ASP A 524 -6.98 5.42 21.67
N ARG A 525 -8.21 5.09 22.07
CA ARG A 525 -8.48 4.34 23.31
C ARG A 525 -7.94 2.90 23.23
N VAL A 526 -8.12 2.22 22.11
CA VAL A 526 -7.56 0.89 21.85
C VAL A 526 -6.02 0.92 21.86
N THR A 527 -5.42 1.92 21.22
CA THR A 527 -3.96 2.11 21.18
C THR A 527 -3.41 2.49 22.55
N GLY A 528 -4.24 3.11 23.39
CA GLY A 528 -3.92 3.47 24.75
C GLY A 528 -3.70 2.27 25.66
N ILE A 529 -4.18 1.07 25.34
CA ILE A 529 -3.89 -0.15 26.12
C ILE A 529 -2.37 -0.33 26.18
N THR A 530 -1.82 -0.33 27.40
CA THR A 530 -0.38 -0.41 27.60
C THR A 530 0.13 -1.72 27.04
N SER A 531 1.13 -1.61 26.17
CA SER A 531 1.91 -2.79 25.84
C SER A 531 2.76 -3.16 27.04
N LEU A 532 2.72 -4.42 27.45
CA LEU A 532 3.69 -4.94 28.39
C LEU A 532 5.13 -4.63 27.89
N PRO A 533 5.98 -3.96 28.70
CA PRO A 533 7.36 -3.67 28.32
C PRO A 533 8.10 -4.97 27.96
N GLY A 534 8.63 -5.05 26.74
CA GLY A 534 9.26 -6.26 26.22
C GLY A 534 8.31 -7.32 25.63
N ILE A 535 6.99 -7.07 25.52
CA ILE A 535 5.99 -8.08 25.09
C ILE A 535 5.29 -7.74 23.77
N ASN A 536 5.32 -6.49 23.30
CA ASN A 536 4.81 -6.16 21.96
C ASN A 536 5.56 -6.89 20.82
N VAL A 537 6.64 -7.59 21.15
CA VAL A 537 7.68 -8.02 20.21
C VAL A 537 8.14 -9.47 20.46
N VAL A 538 7.70 -10.12 21.54
CA VAL A 538 8.39 -11.29 22.09
C VAL A 538 7.44 -12.32 22.67
N LEU A 539 6.53 -12.82 21.87
CA LEU A 539 5.84 -14.03 22.29
C LEU A 539 5.93 -15.02 21.14
N ASN A 540 7.04 -15.77 21.14
CA ASN A 540 6.91 -17.19 20.88
C ASN A 540 6.35 -17.83 22.17
N GLU A 541 5.73 -19.01 22.09
CA GLU A 541 5.20 -19.74 23.26
C GLU A 541 6.26 -20.10 24.33
N ASN A 542 7.51 -19.65 24.17
CA ASN A 542 8.68 -20.04 24.94
C ASN A 542 9.09 -19.02 26.01
N VAL A 543 8.26 -17.99 26.26
CA VAL A 543 8.46 -17.02 27.34
C VAL A 543 8.07 -17.63 28.68
N LYS A 544 8.91 -17.44 29.70
CA LYS A 544 8.66 -17.99 31.05
C LYS A 544 8.14 -16.92 31.99
N ILE A 545 6.96 -17.14 32.57
CA ILE A 545 6.44 -16.29 33.64
C ILE A 545 7.06 -16.71 34.99
N THR A 546 7.54 -15.74 35.76
CA THR A 546 8.09 -15.97 37.10
C THR A 546 7.08 -15.52 38.16
N CYS A 547 6.50 -16.46 38.91
CA CYS A 547 5.69 -16.23 40.13
C CYS A 547 6.57 -16.54 41.35
N ALA A 548 6.75 -15.57 42.26
CA ALA A 548 7.59 -15.73 43.45
C ALA A 548 6.79 -16.23 44.66
N THR A 549 5.48 -15.97 44.71
CA THR A 549 4.61 -16.36 45.82
C THR A 549 3.21 -16.74 45.35
N ARG A 550 2.55 -17.64 46.10
CA ARG A 550 1.15 -18.02 45.83
C ARG A 550 0.19 -16.82 45.89
N ALA A 551 0.51 -15.81 46.71
CA ALA A 551 -0.26 -14.57 46.81
C ALA A 551 -0.27 -13.77 45.50
N GLN A 552 0.84 -13.74 44.76
CA GLN A 552 0.88 -13.08 43.44
C GLN A 552 0.00 -13.78 42.43
N CYS A 553 0.05 -15.12 42.42
CA CYS A 553 -0.78 -15.95 41.56
C CYS A 553 -2.28 -15.75 41.90
N SER A 554 -2.66 -15.68 43.19
CA SER A 554 -4.04 -15.34 43.60
C SER A 554 -4.48 -13.93 43.18
N SER A 555 -3.59 -12.94 43.27
CA SER A 555 -3.90 -11.55 42.88
C SER A 555 -4.11 -11.40 41.37
N LEU A 556 -3.34 -12.13 40.55
CA LEU A 556 -3.57 -12.20 39.11
C LEU A 556 -4.93 -12.87 38.81
N THR A 557 -5.27 -13.96 39.48
CA THR A 557 -6.57 -14.64 39.31
C THR A 557 -7.74 -13.70 39.59
N GLU A 558 -7.67 -12.90 40.65
CA GLU A 558 -8.71 -11.90 40.96
C GLU A 558 -8.82 -10.84 39.86
N THR A 559 -7.69 -10.33 39.38
CA THR A 559 -7.65 -9.35 38.27
C THR A 559 -8.25 -9.92 36.97
N LEU A 560 -7.96 -11.18 36.65
CA LEU A 560 -8.52 -11.87 35.49
C LEU A 560 -10.04 -12.08 35.64
N LYS A 561 -10.54 -12.43 36.84
CA LYS A 561 -11.98 -12.55 37.11
C LYS A 561 -12.69 -11.22 36.88
N THR A 562 -12.18 -10.12 37.43
CA THR A 562 -12.71 -8.77 37.19
C THR A 562 -12.69 -8.42 35.69
N THR A 563 -11.60 -8.73 34.99
CA THR A 563 -11.50 -8.51 33.54
C THR A 563 -12.55 -9.31 32.77
N GLN A 564 -12.80 -10.56 33.17
CA GLN A 564 -13.79 -11.42 32.53
C GLN A 564 -15.22 -10.91 32.75
N ASP A 565 -15.56 -10.51 33.97
CA ASP A 565 -16.90 -10.01 34.31
C ASP A 565 -17.21 -8.71 33.55
N GLU A 566 -16.26 -7.79 33.55
CA GLU A 566 -16.36 -6.51 32.83
C GLU A 566 -16.50 -6.74 31.32
N SER A 567 -15.60 -7.53 30.72
CA SER A 567 -15.64 -7.84 29.29
C SER A 567 -16.91 -8.59 28.88
N THR A 568 -17.48 -9.43 29.76
CA THR A 568 -18.75 -10.12 29.49
C THR A 568 -19.92 -9.14 29.39
N THR A 569 -19.95 -8.13 30.25
CA THR A 569 -20.98 -7.09 30.22
C THR A 569 -20.85 -6.25 28.96
N LEU A 570 -19.64 -5.74 28.70
CA LEU A 570 -19.38 -4.85 27.57
C LEU A 570 -19.50 -5.57 26.22
N TYR A 571 -19.16 -6.87 26.13
CA TYR A 571 -19.33 -7.65 24.89
C TYR A 571 -20.80 -7.69 24.42
N ARG A 572 -21.77 -7.70 25.33
CA ARG A 572 -23.19 -7.66 24.92
C ARG A 572 -23.52 -6.33 24.22
N GLU A 573 -22.97 -5.23 24.73
CA GLU A 573 -23.16 -3.90 24.18
C GLU A 573 -22.44 -3.73 22.83
N THR A 574 -21.18 -4.15 22.75
CA THR A 574 -20.38 -4.06 21.53
C THR A 574 -20.92 -4.98 20.45
N SER A 575 -21.33 -6.21 20.78
CA SER A 575 -21.95 -7.11 19.81
C SER A 575 -23.28 -6.57 19.28
N SER A 576 -24.05 -5.84 20.10
CA SER A 576 -25.26 -5.14 19.64
C SER A 576 -24.91 -4.02 18.67
N GLY A 577 -23.94 -3.15 19.00
CA GLY A 577 -23.48 -2.09 18.11
C GLY A 577 -22.86 -2.61 16.81
N ARG A 578 -22.14 -3.73 16.85
CA ARG A 578 -21.62 -4.43 15.67
C ARG A 578 -22.74 -4.90 14.76
N SER A 579 -23.81 -5.48 15.33
CA SER A 579 -25.00 -5.89 14.57
C SER A 579 -25.70 -4.69 13.93
N ILE A 580 -25.79 -3.55 14.64
CA ILE A 580 -26.31 -2.29 14.07
C ILE A 580 -25.48 -1.87 12.86
N ALA A 581 -24.15 -1.89 12.95
CA ALA A 581 -23.28 -1.54 11.84
C ALA A 581 -23.43 -2.49 10.64
N ALA A 582 -23.46 -3.80 10.89
CA ALA A 582 -23.68 -4.83 9.86
C ALA A 582 -25.00 -4.60 9.11
N ASN A 583 -26.10 -4.50 9.85
CA ASN A 583 -27.44 -4.31 9.27
C ASN A 583 -27.55 -2.97 8.52
N SER A 584 -26.92 -1.91 9.03
CA SER A 584 -26.94 -0.59 8.38
C SER A 584 -26.19 -0.62 7.06
N LYS A 585 -25.01 -1.24 7.04
CA LYS A 585 -24.20 -1.43 5.84
C LYS A 585 -24.94 -2.23 4.77
N ASP A 586 -25.50 -3.39 5.12
CA ASP A 586 -26.26 -4.22 4.18
C ASP A 586 -27.51 -3.48 3.68
N SER A 587 -28.23 -2.80 4.58
CA SER A 587 -29.42 -2.02 4.20
C SER A 587 -29.12 -0.85 3.26
N LEU A 588 -27.95 -0.21 3.39
CA LEU A 588 -27.50 0.83 2.47
C LEU A 588 -27.17 0.24 1.10
N ARG A 589 -26.44 -0.87 1.07
CA ARG A 589 -26.06 -1.56 -0.17
C ARG A 589 -27.29 -1.99 -0.97
N ASP A 590 -28.27 -2.61 -0.30
CA ASP A 590 -29.52 -3.05 -0.92
C ASP A 590 -30.32 -1.84 -1.45
N LYS A 591 -30.35 -0.74 -0.68
CA LYS A 591 -31.01 0.48 -1.13
C LYS A 591 -30.34 1.05 -2.38
N TYR A 592 -29.02 1.14 -2.38
CA TYR A 592 -28.25 1.62 -3.53
C TYR A 592 -28.53 0.79 -4.79
N GLN A 593 -28.51 -0.55 -4.69
CA GLN A 593 -28.83 -1.46 -5.79
C GLN A 593 -30.28 -1.37 -6.26
N SER A 594 -31.22 -0.96 -5.39
CA SER A 594 -32.61 -0.73 -5.81
C SER A 594 -32.79 0.56 -6.61
N VAL A 595 -31.86 1.51 -6.46
CA VAL A 595 -31.89 2.80 -7.15
C VAL A 595 -31.08 2.74 -8.44
N TYR A 596 -29.90 2.13 -8.44
CA TYR A 596 -28.95 2.04 -9.56
C TYR A 596 -28.83 0.62 -10.09
#